data_AF-A0A553P927-F1
#
_entry.id   AF-A0A553P927-F1
#
_cell.length_a   1.000
_cell.length_b   1.000
_cell.length_c   1.000
_cell.angle_alpha   90.00
_cell.angle_beta   90.00
_cell.angle_gamma   90.00
#
_symmetry.space_group_name_H-M   'P 1'
#
loop_
_entity.id
_entity.type
_entity.pdbx_description
1 polymer ?
#
loop_
_entity_poly.entity_id
_entity_poly.type
_entity_poly.pdbx_seq_one_letter_code
_entity_poly.pdbx_strand_id
1 'polypeptide(L)'
;IFTVFCSNHNSFPRCTKFWKDYLFYTVSAMSSSPSGVPRWEFGLRLLLCSLGLVLSVYALHVELSRENDPAYRAMCDIGQSVSCSKVFTSRWGRGFGLVELFTSKDNVLNQPNSLLGILFYALQLGFGQLVSSRAAFFLIVSSWVSVAGSLYLASILVFILEDFCVVCVSTYIINFALLYTNLKRRTGLVGRAKKAKTQ
;
A
#
# COMPACT_ATOMS: atom_id res chain seq x y z
N ILE A 1 1.82 -17.08 -1.60
CA ILE A 1 1.20 -17.51 -0.32
C ILE A 1 0.03 -16.59 0.07
N PHE A 2 0.16 -15.25 0.07
CA PHE A 2 -0.99 -14.34 0.28
C PHE A 2 -1.96 -14.22 -0.92
N THR A 3 -1.45 -14.29 -2.16
CA THR A 3 -2.26 -14.08 -3.38
C THR A 3 -3.16 -15.27 -3.74
N VAL A 4 -2.91 -16.47 -3.18
CA VAL A 4 -3.70 -17.67 -3.49
C VAL A 4 -4.97 -17.77 -2.62
N PHE A 5 -5.04 -17.08 -1.48
CA PHE A 5 -6.13 -17.25 -0.51
C PHE A 5 -7.34 -16.32 -0.70
N CYS A 6 -7.19 -15.24 -1.48
CA CYS A 6 -8.20 -14.18 -1.62
C CYS A 6 -8.89 -14.15 -2.99
N SER A 7 -8.81 -15.23 -3.79
CA SER A 7 -9.44 -15.28 -5.11
C SER A 7 -10.82 -15.96 -5.12
N ASN A 8 -11.37 -16.33 -3.96
CA ASN A 8 -12.65 -17.06 -3.88
C ASN A 8 -13.66 -16.32 -2.99
N HIS A 9 -14.90 -16.17 -3.49
CA HIS A 9 -15.98 -15.34 -2.93
C HIS A 9 -16.40 -15.73 -1.50
N ASN A 10 -15.99 -16.91 -1.01
CA ASN A 10 -16.25 -17.43 0.34
C ASN A 10 -15.16 -17.11 1.40
N SER A 11 -14.09 -16.39 1.04
CA SER A 11 -12.93 -16.17 1.93
C SER A 11 -12.94 -14.85 2.72
N PHE A 12 -13.89 -13.95 2.46
CA PHE A 12 -13.99 -12.63 3.12
C PHE A 12 -13.97 -12.68 4.67
N PRO A 13 -14.73 -13.58 5.34
CA PRO A 13 -14.67 -13.69 6.82
C PRO A 13 -13.38 -14.31 7.37
N ARG A 14 -12.55 -14.92 6.52
CA ARG A 14 -11.26 -15.52 6.93
C ARG A 14 -10.12 -14.49 6.91
N CYS A 15 -10.22 -13.49 6.03
CA CYS A 15 -9.28 -12.37 5.93
C CYS A 15 -9.45 -11.37 7.10
N THR A 16 -10.68 -11.16 7.58
CA THR A 16 -10.97 -10.34 8.78
C THR A 16 -10.46 -10.99 10.07
N LYS A 17 -10.48 -12.33 10.15
CA LYS A 17 -9.91 -13.09 11.28
C LYS A 17 -8.38 -12.95 11.35
N PHE A 18 -7.68 -13.10 10.21
CA PHE A 18 -6.24 -12.85 10.13
C PHE A 18 -5.86 -11.43 10.59
N TRP A 19 -6.66 -10.43 10.21
CA TRP A 19 -6.48 -9.04 10.63
C TRP A 19 -6.68 -8.84 12.13
N LYS A 20 -7.68 -9.48 12.75
CA LYS A 20 -7.87 -9.46 14.21
C LYS A 20 -6.69 -10.09 14.95
N ASP A 21 -6.23 -11.25 14.49
CA ASP A 21 -5.10 -11.95 15.11
C ASP A 21 -3.79 -11.16 14.93
N TYR A 22 -3.59 -10.52 13.77
CA TYR A 22 -2.46 -9.64 13.51
C TYR A 22 -2.50 -8.35 14.33
N LEU A 23 -3.67 -7.74 14.49
CA LEU A 23 -3.88 -6.56 15.35
C LEU A 23 -3.53 -6.90 16.81
N PHE A 24 -3.91 -8.10 17.28
CA PHE A 24 -3.60 -8.57 18.64
C PHE A 24 -2.09 -8.79 18.85
N TYR A 25 -1.40 -9.38 17.86
CA TYR A 25 0.06 -9.54 17.87
C TYR A 25 0.82 -8.20 17.81
N THR A 26 0.36 -7.25 17.00
CA THR A 26 1.01 -5.94 16.81
C THR A 26 0.84 -5.02 18.01
N VAL A 27 -0.33 -5.03 18.67
CA VAL A 27 -0.54 -4.35 19.96
C VAL A 27 0.41 -4.92 21.02
N SER A 28 0.62 -6.24 21.04
CA SER A 28 1.56 -6.88 21.96
C SER A 28 3.03 -6.49 21.68
N ALA A 29 3.40 -6.35 20.40
CA ALA A 29 4.76 -5.92 19.99
C ALA A 29 5.06 -4.43 20.26
N MET A 30 4.04 -3.57 20.37
CA MET A 30 4.17 -2.14 20.68
C MET A 30 4.86 -1.87 22.03
N SER A 31 4.82 -2.84 22.94
CA SER A 31 5.37 -2.74 24.30
C SER A 31 6.90 -2.78 24.34
N SER A 32 7.57 -3.27 23.29
CA SER A 32 9.03 -3.45 23.23
C SER A 32 9.65 -2.64 22.08
N SER A 33 9.68 -1.32 22.21
CA SER A 33 10.33 -0.45 21.22
C SER A 33 11.85 -0.65 21.24
N PRO A 34 12.50 -1.03 20.12
CA PRO A 34 13.96 -1.20 20.07
C PRO A 34 14.67 0.14 20.31
N SER A 35 15.72 0.12 21.14
CA SER A 35 16.53 1.31 21.43
C SER A 35 17.05 1.94 20.13
N GLY A 36 16.79 3.24 19.90
CA GLY A 36 17.27 3.99 18.74
C GLY A 36 16.25 4.26 17.63
N VAL A 37 15.06 3.64 17.65
CA VAL A 37 13.94 4.00 16.75
C VAL A 37 12.95 4.89 17.51
N PRO A 38 12.40 5.98 16.92
CA PRO A 38 11.42 6.81 17.60
C PRO A 38 10.18 6.01 18.00
N ARG A 39 9.64 6.19 19.21
CA ARG A 39 8.47 5.42 19.70
C ARG A 39 7.21 5.67 18.86
N TRP A 40 7.06 6.89 18.32
CA TRP A 40 5.94 7.25 17.44
C TRP A 40 5.98 6.53 16.08
N GLU A 41 7.15 6.05 15.66
CA GLU A 41 7.38 5.40 14.36
C GLU A 41 6.49 4.17 14.19
N PHE A 42 6.37 3.38 15.26
CA PHE A 42 5.60 2.16 15.27
C PHE A 42 4.09 2.44 15.14
N GLY A 43 3.56 3.31 16.00
CA GLY A 43 2.15 3.70 15.96
C GLY A 43 1.78 4.35 14.64
N LEU A 44 2.64 5.22 14.10
CA LEU A 44 2.41 5.85 12.81
C LEU A 44 2.45 4.83 11.67
N ARG A 45 3.42 3.90 11.64
CA ARG A 45 3.45 2.85 10.61
C ARG A 45 2.18 2.00 10.65
N LEU A 46 1.76 1.57 11.85
CA LEU A 46 0.54 0.77 11.99
C LEU A 46 -0.67 1.52 11.43
N LEU A 47 -0.84 2.78 11.80
CA LEU A 47 -1.94 3.61 11.31
C LEU A 47 -1.88 3.79 9.79
N LEU A 48 -0.73 4.20 9.25
CA LEU A 48 -0.54 4.46 7.82
C LEU A 48 -0.77 3.21 6.98
N CYS A 49 -0.14 2.09 7.33
CA CYS A 49 -0.33 0.85 6.59
C CYS A 49 -1.75 0.30 6.74
N SER A 50 -2.41 0.51 7.88
CA SER A 50 -3.78 0.07 8.05
C SER A 50 -4.74 0.85 7.19
N LEU A 51 -4.63 2.18 7.19
CA LEU A 51 -5.39 3.04 6.28
C LEU A 51 -5.10 2.70 4.82
N GLY A 52 -3.82 2.49 4.47
CA GLY A 52 -3.41 2.08 3.13
C GLY A 52 -4.06 0.77 2.70
N LEU A 53 -4.06 -0.25 3.56
CA LEU A 53 -4.70 -1.53 3.29
C LEU A 53 -6.21 -1.40 3.10
N VAL A 54 -6.89 -0.65 3.97
CA VAL A 54 -8.34 -0.42 3.85
C VAL A 54 -8.67 0.27 2.52
N LEU A 55 -7.93 1.32 2.17
CA LEU A 55 -8.12 2.02 0.90
C LEU A 55 -7.84 1.14 -0.32
N SER A 56 -6.79 0.30 -0.27
CA SER A 56 -6.48 -0.62 -1.37
C SER A 56 -7.50 -1.75 -1.51
N VAL A 57 -8.01 -2.29 -0.39
CA VAL A 57 -9.10 -3.29 -0.42
C VAL A 57 -10.38 -2.66 -0.97
N TYR A 58 -10.71 -1.44 -0.55
CA TYR A 58 -11.85 -0.71 -1.08
C TYR A 58 -11.71 -0.43 -2.58
N ALA A 59 -10.53 0.01 -3.04
CA ALA A 59 -10.26 0.22 -4.46
C ALA A 59 -10.42 -1.07 -5.27
N LEU A 60 -9.89 -2.19 -4.77
CA LEU A 60 -10.05 -3.51 -5.40
C LEU A 60 -11.53 -3.93 -5.46
N HIS A 61 -12.29 -3.69 -4.39
CA HIS A 61 -13.73 -3.97 -4.36
C HIS A 61 -14.49 -3.13 -5.39
N VAL A 62 -14.20 -1.83 -5.49
CA VAL A 62 -14.82 -0.93 -6.47
C VAL A 62 -14.49 -1.37 -7.89
N GLU A 63 -13.22 -1.70 -8.16
CA GLU A 63 -12.76 -2.17 -9.46
C GLU A 63 -13.51 -3.45 -9.86
N LEU A 64 -13.50 -4.49 -9.02
CA LEU A 64 -14.20 -5.75 -9.30
C LEU A 64 -15.73 -5.58 -9.41
N SER A 65 -16.32 -4.72 -8.59
CA SER A 65 -17.77 -4.47 -8.66
C SER A 65 -18.15 -3.75 -9.95
N ARG A 66 -17.31 -2.83 -10.42
CA ARG A 66 -17.51 -2.14 -11.70
C ARG A 66 -17.33 -3.04 -12.92
N GLU A 67 -16.44 -4.01 -12.84
CA GLU A 67 -16.27 -5.00 -13.91
C GLU A 67 -17.45 -5.95 -14.03
N ASN A 68 -18.00 -6.36 -12.89
CA ASN A 68 -19.17 -7.23 -12.86
C ASN A 68 -20.46 -6.48 -13.24
N ASP A 69 -20.58 -5.21 -12.86
CA ASP A 69 -21.73 -4.37 -13.16
C ASP A 69 -21.29 -2.98 -13.68
N PRO A 70 -21.37 -2.75 -15.01
CA PRO A 70 -21.11 -1.45 -15.64
C PRO A 70 -22.07 -0.33 -15.22
N ALA A 71 -23.11 -0.58 -14.41
CA ALA A 71 -23.95 0.45 -13.82
C ALA A 71 -23.56 0.82 -12.37
N TYR A 72 -22.79 0.00 -11.67
CA TYR A 72 -22.44 0.16 -10.24
C TYR A 72 -21.78 1.51 -9.94
N ARG A 73 -22.23 2.33 -8.99
CA ARG A 73 -21.52 3.58 -8.64
C ARG A 73 -20.81 3.47 -7.30
N ALA A 74 -19.53 3.83 -7.26
CA ALA A 74 -18.75 3.78 -6.02
C ALA A 74 -19.11 4.93 -5.09
N MET A 75 -18.94 4.72 -3.78
CA MET A 75 -19.18 5.79 -2.79
C MET A 75 -18.22 6.97 -2.92
N CYS A 76 -17.07 6.77 -3.57
CA CYS A 76 -16.10 7.84 -3.81
C CYS A 76 -16.27 8.54 -5.17
N ASP A 77 -17.37 8.25 -5.89
CA ASP A 77 -17.78 9.02 -7.07
C ASP A 77 -18.58 10.27 -6.61
N ILE A 78 -17.88 11.37 -6.35
CA ILE A 78 -18.45 12.64 -5.86
C ILE A 78 -18.69 13.59 -7.04
N GLY A 79 -19.60 13.21 -7.93
CA GLY A 79 -19.95 14.00 -9.11
C GLY A 79 -19.22 13.58 -10.40
N GLN A 80 -19.28 14.43 -11.43
CA GLN A 80 -18.83 14.06 -12.78
C GLN A 80 -17.31 14.08 -12.97
N SER A 81 -16.59 14.93 -12.23
CA SER A 81 -15.13 15.13 -12.30
C SER A 81 -14.36 14.53 -11.13
N VAL A 82 -15.04 13.85 -10.20
CA VAL A 82 -14.44 13.17 -9.04
C VAL A 82 -14.94 11.73 -9.04
N SER A 83 -14.33 10.87 -9.85
CA SER A 83 -14.75 9.47 -9.96
C SER A 83 -13.57 8.51 -9.81
N CYS A 84 -13.56 7.73 -8.72
CA CYS A 84 -12.63 6.62 -8.59
C CYS A 84 -12.97 5.48 -9.55
N SER A 85 -14.27 5.26 -9.82
CA SER A 85 -14.73 4.18 -10.69
C SER A 85 -14.09 4.30 -12.07
N LYS A 86 -14.17 5.48 -12.70
CA LYS A 86 -13.55 5.75 -14.01
C LYS A 86 -12.04 5.50 -13.98
N VAL A 87 -11.37 6.00 -12.94
CA VAL A 87 -9.92 5.87 -12.78
C VAL A 87 -9.49 4.41 -12.66
N PHE A 88 -10.19 3.60 -11.85
CA PHE A 88 -9.83 2.19 -11.66
C PHE A 88 -10.19 1.31 -12.85
N THR A 89 -11.26 1.62 -13.61
CA THR A 89 -11.58 0.89 -14.85
C THR A 89 -10.73 1.31 -16.05
N SER A 90 -9.93 2.37 -15.91
CA SER A 90 -9.07 2.85 -16.99
C SER A 90 -7.92 1.87 -17.27
N ARG A 91 -7.29 1.95 -18.45
CA ARG A 91 -6.13 1.12 -18.80
C ARG A 91 -4.96 1.24 -17.80
N TRP A 92 -4.88 2.36 -17.08
CA TRP A 92 -3.82 2.60 -16.10
C TRP A 92 -4.13 2.02 -14.73
N GLY A 93 -5.38 1.58 -14.48
CA GLY A 93 -5.81 0.92 -13.24
C GLY A 93 -5.20 -0.47 -13.04
N ARG A 94 -4.73 -1.10 -14.12
CA ARG A 94 -4.04 -2.39 -14.10
C ARG A 94 -2.59 -2.28 -14.53
N GLY A 95 -1.69 -2.94 -13.80
CA GLY A 95 -0.26 -3.04 -14.15
C GLY A 95 0.39 -1.70 -14.48
N PHE A 96 -0.06 -0.60 -13.86
CA PHE A 96 0.31 0.78 -14.17
C PHE A 96 0.15 1.20 -15.65
N GLY A 97 -0.60 0.45 -16.48
CA GLY A 97 -0.69 0.67 -17.93
C GLY A 97 0.63 0.45 -18.70
N LEU A 98 1.66 -0.07 -18.03
CA LEU A 98 3.00 -0.33 -18.60
C LEU A 98 3.26 -1.82 -18.80
N VAL A 99 2.70 -2.66 -17.93
CA VAL A 99 2.89 -4.12 -17.99
C VAL A 99 2.27 -4.72 -19.24
N GLU A 100 1.17 -4.14 -19.75
CA GLU A 100 0.53 -4.57 -20.99
C GLU A 100 1.40 -4.34 -22.25
N LEU A 101 2.38 -3.42 -22.18
CA LEU A 101 3.29 -3.13 -23.30
C LEU A 101 4.46 -4.12 -23.41
N PHE A 102 4.86 -4.76 -22.31
CA PHE A 102 6.06 -5.60 -22.22
C PHE A 102 5.75 -7.08 -21.98
N THR A 103 4.49 -7.44 -21.81
CA THR A 103 4.10 -8.78 -21.37
C THR A 103 2.78 -9.18 -22.04
N SER A 104 2.74 -10.37 -22.66
CA SER A 104 1.53 -10.94 -23.26
C SER A 104 0.36 -10.93 -22.25
N LYS A 105 -0.85 -10.68 -22.74
CA LYS A 105 -2.09 -10.46 -21.98
C LYS A 105 -2.41 -11.51 -20.88
N ASP A 106 -1.78 -12.68 -20.94
CA ASP A 106 -2.01 -13.82 -20.04
C ASP A 106 -1.03 -13.95 -18.85
N ASN A 107 -0.08 -13.02 -18.67
CA ASN A 107 0.84 -13.11 -17.54
C ASN A 107 0.22 -12.60 -16.23
N VAL A 108 0.50 -13.33 -15.14
CA VAL A 108 0.18 -13.05 -13.74
C VAL A 108 0.57 -11.63 -13.26
N LEU A 109 1.37 -10.89 -14.05
CA LEU A 109 1.84 -9.53 -13.78
C LEU A 109 0.81 -8.44 -14.08
N ASN A 110 -0.22 -8.68 -14.90
CA ASN A 110 -1.27 -7.69 -15.18
C ASN A 110 -2.36 -7.67 -14.09
N GLN A 111 -1.94 -7.35 -12.87
CA GLN A 111 -2.83 -7.28 -11.71
C GLN A 111 -3.36 -5.86 -11.51
N PRO A 112 -4.54 -5.71 -10.89
CA PRO A 112 -5.04 -4.41 -10.45
C PRO A 112 -4.00 -3.71 -9.57
N ASN A 113 -3.80 -2.40 -9.77
CA ASN A 113 -2.84 -1.61 -8.97
C ASN A 113 -3.18 -1.68 -7.47
N SER A 114 -4.47 -1.79 -7.17
CA SER A 114 -5.00 -2.00 -5.82
C SER A 114 -4.39 -3.23 -5.13
N LEU A 115 -4.15 -4.32 -5.86
CA LEU A 115 -3.50 -5.52 -5.32
C LEU A 115 -2.00 -5.30 -5.03
N LEU A 116 -1.32 -4.54 -5.88
CA LEU A 116 0.08 -4.13 -5.63
C LEU A 116 0.17 -3.25 -4.37
N GLY A 117 -0.82 -2.37 -4.17
CA GLY A 117 -0.98 -1.61 -2.93
C GLY A 117 -1.16 -2.50 -1.70
N ILE A 118 -2.06 -3.49 -1.76
CA ILE A 118 -2.26 -4.46 -0.66
C ILE A 118 -0.95 -5.16 -0.31
N LEU A 119 -0.24 -5.68 -1.32
CA LEU A 119 1.04 -6.35 -1.12
C LEU A 119 2.07 -5.40 -0.50
N PHE A 120 2.18 -4.17 -1.00
CA PHE A 120 3.09 -3.16 -0.49
C PHE A 120 2.84 -2.88 1.00
N TYR A 121 1.61 -2.55 1.40
CA TYR A 121 1.31 -2.21 2.79
C TYR A 121 1.45 -3.40 3.74
N ALA A 122 1.12 -4.62 3.28
CA ALA A 122 1.33 -5.84 4.05
C ALA A 122 2.83 -6.11 4.29
N LEU A 123 3.66 -5.96 3.26
CA LEU A 123 5.12 -6.11 3.39
C LEU A 123 5.73 -5.00 4.27
N GLN A 124 5.25 -3.76 4.15
CA GLN A 124 5.66 -2.64 5.01
C GLN A 124 5.37 -2.93 6.49
N LEU A 125 4.20 -3.49 6.80
CA LEU A 125 3.85 -3.92 8.16
C LEU A 125 4.73 -5.07 8.65
N GLY A 126 4.89 -6.12 7.84
CA GLY A 126 5.67 -7.30 8.19
C GLY A 126 7.15 -6.98 8.44
N PHE A 127 7.82 -6.34 7.47
CA PHE A 127 9.22 -5.95 7.62
C PHE A 127 9.42 -4.82 8.63
N GLY A 128 8.41 -4.00 8.88
CA GLY A 128 8.42 -2.96 9.91
C GLY A 128 8.60 -3.49 11.33
N GLN A 129 8.33 -4.78 11.57
CA GLN A 129 8.58 -5.44 12.86
C GLN A 129 10.07 -5.83 13.03
N LEU A 130 10.84 -5.94 11.95
CA LEU A 130 12.20 -6.44 12.01
C LEU A 130 13.21 -5.32 12.32
N VAL A 131 14.05 -5.55 13.32
CA VAL A 131 15.14 -4.63 13.72
C VAL A 131 16.41 -5.03 12.97
N SER A 132 16.40 -4.88 11.65
CA SER A 132 17.54 -5.25 10.79
C SER A 132 17.84 -4.17 9.77
N SER A 133 19.13 -3.89 9.55
CA SER A 133 19.59 -2.95 8.52
C SER A 133 19.15 -3.36 7.11
N ARG A 134 19.09 -4.67 6.83
CA ARG A 134 18.60 -5.19 5.55
C ARG A 134 17.10 -4.93 5.39
N ALA A 135 16.31 -5.20 6.43
CA ALA A 135 14.87 -4.91 6.42
C ALA A 135 14.60 -3.41 6.24
N ALA A 136 15.34 -2.54 6.92
CA ALA A 136 15.23 -1.09 6.75
C ALA A 136 15.57 -0.63 5.33
N PHE A 137 16.55 -1.26 4.68
CA PHE A 137 16.88 -0.99 3.28
C PHE A 137 15.72 -1.40 2.35
N PHE A 138 15.19 -2.61 2.49
CA PHE A 138 14.04 -3.08 1.70
C PHE A 138 12.80 -2.19 1.86
N LEU A 139 12.51 -1.75 3.10
CA LEU A 139 11.40 -0.83 3.38
C LEU A 139 11.55 0.51 2.65
N ILE A 140 12.76 1.07 2.59
CA ILE A 140 13.03 2.33 1.89
C ILE A 140 12.94 2.17 0.39
N VAL A 141 13.57 1.13 -0.17
CA VAL A 141 13.55 0.89 -1.62
C VAL A 141 12.12 0.67 -2.10
N SER A 142 11.35 -0.17 -1.41
CA SER A 142 9.93 -0.38 -1.75
C SER A 142 9.09 0.90 -1.62
N SER A 143 9.38 1.76 -0.62
CA SER A 143 8.70 3.05 -0.48
C SER A 143 9.02 4.01 -1.62
N TRP A 144 10.27 4.06 -2.07
CA TRP A 144 10.68 4.86 -3.22
C TRP A 144 9.98 4.42 -4.50
N VAL A 145 9.91 3.11 -4.75
CA VAL A 145 9.17 2.55 -5.89
C VAL A 145 7.69 2.94 -5.81
N SER A 146 7.08 2.83 -4.61
CA SER A 146 5.68 3.21 -4.40
C SER A 146 5.42 4.71 -4.64
N VAL A 147 6.31 5.59 -4.16
CA VAL A 147 6.22 7.04 -4.39
C VAL A 147 6.41 7.38 -5.87
N ALA A 148 7.38 6.75 -6.55
CA ALA A 148 7.57 6.95 -7.99
C ALA A 148 6.34 6.53 -8.80
N GLY A 149 5.77 5.36 -8.49
CA GLY A 149 4.50 4.91 -9.09
C GLY A 149 3.33 5.85 -8.78
N SER A 150 3.27 6.41 -7.57
CA SER A 150 2.26 7.39 -7.17
C SER A 150 2.38 8.68 -7.97
N LEU A 151 3.58 9.20 -8.18
CA LEU A 151 3.83 10.40 -9.00
C LEU A 151 3.50 10.17 -10.48
N TYR A 152 3.82 8.98 -11.00
CA TYR A 152 3.44 8.58 -12.35
C TYR A 152 1.91 8.59 -12.51
N LEU A 153 1.19 7.87 -11.64
CA LEU A 153 -0.27 7.83 -11.70
C LEU A 153 -0.89 9.21 -11.46
N ALA A 154 -0.37 10.01 -10.53
CA ALA A 154 -0.82 11.39 -10.32
C ALA A 154 -0.71 12.24 -11.59
N SER A 155 0.39 12.11 -12.33
CA SER A 155 0.56 12.78 -13.63
C SER A 155 -0.50 12.33 -14.64
N ILE A 156 -0.80 11.04 -14.70
CA ILE A 156 -1.85 10.50 -15.57
C ILE A 156 -3.24 11.03 -15.20
N LEU A 157 -3.57 11.10 -13.90
CA LEU A 157 -4.85 11.64 -13.43
C LEU A 157 -5.04 13.10 -13.85
N VAL A 158 -3.99 13.92 -13.73
CA VAL A 158 -4.06 15.36 -14.02
C VAL A 158 -4.03 15.66 -15.52
N PHE A 159 -3.16 14.99 -16.28
CA PHE A 159 -2.92 15.35 -17.68
C PHE A 159 -3.70 14.51 -18.70
N ILE A 160 -4.20 13.33 -18.32
CA ILE A 160 -4.86 12.42 -19.27
C ILE A 160 -6.32 12.16 -18.94
N LEU A 161 -6.63 11.77 -17.69
CA LEU A 161 -8.02 11.47 -17.32
C LEU A 161 -8.81 12.73 -16.95
N GLU A 162 -8.11 13.78 -16.48
CA GLU A 162 -8.72 15.01 -15.97
C GLU A 162 -9.77 14.74 -14.86
N ASP A 163 -9.58 13.66 -14.09
CA ASP A 163 -10.46 13.21 -13.01
C ASP A 163 -9.72 13.24 -11.66
N PHE A 164 -10.39 13.73 -10.61
CA PHE A 164 -9.84 13.77 -9.26
C PHE A 164 -10.26 12.53 -8.46
N CYS A 165 -9.31 11.65 -8.13
CA CYS A 165 -9.58 10.45 -7.32
C CYS A 165 -9.13 10.66 -5.86
N VAL A 166 -10.09 10.89 -4.95
CA VAL A 166 -9.79 11.10 -3.51
C VAL A 166 -9.07 9.90 -2.89
N VAL A 167 -9.46 8.67 -3.26
CA VAL A 167 -8.81 7.44 -2.77
C VAL A 167 -7.34 7.40 -3.20
N CYS A 168 -7.06 7.76 -4.46
CA CYS A 168 -5.72 7.76 -5.04
C CYS A 168 -4.84 8.84 -4.38
N VAL A 169 -5.36 10.06 -4.23
CA VAL A 169 -4.65 11.15 -3.53
C VAL A 169 -4.33 10.75 -2.09
N SER A 170 -5.26 10.10 -1.40
CA SER A 170 -5.06 9.60 -0.04
C SER A 170 -3.95 8.55 0.04
N THR A 171 -3.90 7.60 -0.90
CA THR A 171 -2.81 6.60 -0.94
C THR A 171 -1.47 7.23 -1.28
N TYR A 172 -1.42 8.26 -2.12
CA TYR A 172 -0.18 8.98 -2.43
C TYR A 172 0.40 9.67 -1.19
N ILE A 173 -0.45 10.31 -0.38
CA ILE A 173 -0.06 10.93 0.88
C ILE A 173 0.48 9.87 1.86
N ILE A 174 -0.22 8.74 1.99
CA ILE A 174 0.21 7.62 2.84
C ILE A 174 1.57 7.07 2.39
N ASN A 175 1.79 6.89 1.09
CA ASN A 175 3.05 6.40 0.54
C ASN A 175 4.22 7.34 0.86
N PHE A 176 4.02 8.66 0.75
CA PHE A 176 5.03 9.65 1.11
C PHE A 176 5.31 9.66 2.62
N ALA A 177 4.28 9.56 3.46
CA ALA A 177 4.42 9.47 4.91
C ALA A 177 5.16 8.19 5.34
N LEU A 178 4.92 7.06 4.66
CA LEU A 178 5.66 5.81 4.88
C LEU A 178 7.13 5.94 4.48
N LEU A 179 7.44 6.58 3.36
CA LEU A 179 8.82 6.87 2.97
C LEU A 179 9.54 7.69 4.04
N TYR A 180 8.92 8.76 4.54
CA TYR A 180 9.46 9.58 5.62
C TYR A 180 9.72 8.75 6.89
N THR A 181 8.74 7.95 7.29
CA THR A 181 8.83 7.06 8.47
C THR A 181 9.99 6.07 8.33
N ASN A 182 10.13 5.46 7.16
CA ASN A 182 11.20 4.51 6.85
C ASN A 182 12.60 5.16 6.83
N LEU A 183 12.72 6.40 6.32
CA LEU A 183 13.97 7.17 6.37
C LEU A 183 14.39 7.49 7.81
N LYS A 184 13.45 7.94 8.65
CA LYS A 184 13.72 8.22 10.07
C LYS A 184 14.16 6.96 10.82
N ARG A 185 13.51 5.82 10.57
CA ARG A 185 13.90 4.52 11.13
C ARG A 185 15.35 4.16 10.75
N ARG A 186 15.73 4.28 9.47
CA ARG A 186 17.12 3.98 9.03
C ARG A 186 18.14 4.86 9.73
N THR A 187 17.89 6.17 9.84
CA THR A 187 18.80 7.09 10.53
C THR A 187 18.96 6.72 12.00
N GLY A 188 17.87 6.34 12.68
CA GLY A 188 17.91 5.85 14.07
C GLY A 188 18.75 4.58 14.23
N LEU A 189 18.55 3.59 13.35
CA LEU A 189 19.30 2.33 13.37
C LEU A 189 20.80 2.52 13.06
N VAL A 190 21.14 3.36 12.08
CA VAL A 190 22.54 3.69 11.75
C VAL A 190 23.21 4.45 12.89
N GLY A 191 22.50 5.41 13.51
CA GLY A 191 23.01 6.16 14.67
C GLY A 191 23.34 5.23 15.84
N ARG A 192 22.48 4.25 16.14
CA ARG A 192 22.75 3.22 17.15
C ARG A 192 23.97 2.37 16.79
N ALA A 193 24.06 1.90 15.54
CA ALA A 193 25.18 1.06 15.11
C ALA A 193 26.54 1.78 15.23
N LYS A 194 26.58 3.10 15.02
CA LYS A 194 27.79 3.91 15.27
C LYS A 194 28.14 3.97 16.75
N LYS A 195 27.17 4.28 17.62
CA LYS A 195 27.39 4.36 19.09
C LYS A 195 27.90 3.03 19.67
N ALA A 196 27.36 1.91 19.21
CA ALA A 196 27.78 0.57 19.65
C ALA A 196 29.20 0.16 19.22
N LYS A 197 29.81 0.86 18.24
CA LYS A 197 31.19 0.63 17.82
C LYS A 197 32.20 1.54 18.52
N THR A 198 31.72 2.59 19.19
CA THR A 198 32.55 3.59 19.88
C THR A 198 32.67 3.30 21.39
N GLN A 199 31.80 2.42 21.92
CA GLN A 199 31.94 1.80 23.24
C GLN A 199 32.71 0.50 23.12
#